data_AF-A0A1V4B1D0-F1
#
_entry.id   AF-A0A1V4B1D0-F1
#
_cell.length_a   1.000
_cell.length_b   1.000
_cell.length_c   1.000
_cell.angle_alpha   90.00
_cell.angle_beta   90.00
_cell.angle_gamma   90.00
#
_symmetry.space_group_name_H-M   'P 1'
#
loop_
_entity.id
_entity.type
_entity.pdbx_description
1 polymer ?
#
loop_
_entity_poly.entity_id
_entity_poly.type
_entity_poly.pdbx_seq_one_letter_code
_entity_poly.pdbx_strand_id
1 'polypeptide(L)'
;MLSQDQKAEMVQSLKDDYVVLTDIVCEVVADTKADMLVLKRENFDVSILEQDMYRLHQLDNEYLSLCEKDHVKAVDIIEQIYELSDKYDKLRMSI
;
A
#
# COMPACT_ATOMS: atom_id res chain seq x y z
N MET A 1 7.59 9.02 -0.14
CA MET A 1 6.55 10.05 -0.39
C MET A 1 6.54 10.44 -1.84
N LEU A 2 5.34 10.57 -2.40
CA LEU A 2 5.06 11.01 -3.76
C LEU A 2 5.18 12.53 -3.86
N SER A 3 5.69 13.03 -4.99
CA SER A 3 5.67 14.46 -5.29
C SER A 3 4.23 14.94 -5.56
N GLN A 4 4.01 16.26 -5.51
CA GLN A 4 2.70 16.84 -5.85
C GLN A 4 2.28 16.51 -7.29
N ASP A 5 3.24 16.50 -8.23
CA ASP A 5 2.98 16.17 -9.63
C ASP A 5 2.59 14.70 -9.78
N GLN A 6 3.30 13.79 -9.10
CA GLN A 6 2.95 12.36 -9.09
C GLN A 6 1.56 12.13 -8.51
N LYS A 7 1.21 12.82 -7.41
CA LYS A 7 -0.14 12.73 -6.84
C LYS A 7 -1.20 13.23 -7.82
N ALA A 8 -0.95 14.34 -8.52
CA ALA A 8 -1.88 14.87 -9.51
C ALA A 8 -2.08 13.91 -10.69
N GLU A 9 -1.01 13.29 -11.19
CA GLU A 9 -1.06 12.27 -12.25
C GLU A 9 -1.85 11.02 -11.82
N MET A 10 -1.64 10.54 -10.59
CA MET A 10 -2.39 9.40 -10.05
C MET A 10 -3.86 9.72 -9.85
N VAL A 11 -4.19 10.93 -9.38
CA VAL A 11 -5.60 11.38 -9.28
C VAL A 11 -6.25 11.42 -10.66
N GLN A 12 -5.53 11.89 -11.68
CA GLN A 12 -6.05 11.93 -13.05
C GLN A 12 -6.24 10.51 -13.59
N SER A 13 -5.29 9.61 -13.36
CA SER A 13 -5.39 8.20 -13.74
C SER A 13 -6.63 7.53 -13.13
N LEU A 14 -6.92 7.76 -11.84
CA LEU A 14 -8.14 7.25 -11.19
C LEU A 14 -9.42 7.82 -11.80
N LYS A 15 -9.41 9.07 -12.28
CA LYS A 15 -10.58 9.66 -12.96
C LYS A 15 -10.83 9.04 -14.33
N ASP A 16 -9.76 8.74 -15.05
CA ASP A 16 -9.83 8.29 -16.43
C ASP A 16 -10.12 6.78 -16.49
N ASP A 17 -9.40 5.98 -15.73
CA ASP A 17 -9.61 4.54 -15.56
C ASP A 17 -8.99 4.06 -14.24
N TYR A 18 -9.82 3.93 -13.20
CA TYR A 18 -9.37 3.50 -11.89
C TYR A 18 -8.91 2.04 -11.85
N VAL A 19 -9.28 1.21 -12.83
CA VAL A 19 -9.00 -0.24 -12.82
C VAL A 19 -7.50 -0.48 -12.86
N VAL A 20 -6.78 0.17 -13.77
CA VAL A 20 -5.33 -0.04 -13.94
C VAL A 20 -4.57 0.31 -12.67
N LEU A 21 -4.88 1.45 -12.04
CA LEU A 21 -4.20 1.83 -10.81
C LEU A 21 -4.63 0.94 -9.63
N THR A 22 -5.88 0.48 -9.62
CA THR A 22 -6.39 -0.45 -8.61
C THR A 22 -5.67 -1.79 -8.67
N ASP A 23 -5.43 -2.33 -9.85
CA ASP A 23 -4.69 -3.58 -10.04
C ASP A 23 -3.28 -3.46 -9.47
N ILE A 24 -2.57 -2.35 -9.78
CA ILE A 24 -1.23 -2.07 -9.24
C ILE A 24 -1.26 -1.99 -7.71
N VAL A 25 -2.25 -1.29 -7.13
CA VAL A 25 -2.38 -1.17 -5.68
C VAL A 25 -2.64 -2.54 -5.05
N CYS A 26 -3.47 -3.39 -5.66
CA CYS A 26 -3.75 -4.73 -5.18
C CYS A 26 -2.49 -5.62 -5.19
N GLU A 27 -1.68 -5.53 -6.25
CA GLU A 27 -0.38 -6.21 -6.36
C GLU A 27 0.55 -5.78 -5.22
N VAL A 28 0.73 -4.47 -5.01
CA VAL A 28 1.61 -3.96 -3.96
C VAL A 28 1.14 -4.37 -2.56
N VAL A 29 -0.17 -4.37 -2.31
CA VAL A 29 -0.74 -4.88 -1.05
C VAL A 29 -0.45 -6.36 -0.87
N ALA A 30 -0.61 -7.17 -1.93
CA ALA A 30 -0.36 -8.61 -1.88
C ALA A 30 1.12 -8.93 -1.62
N ASP A 31 2.02 -8.25 -2.32
CA ASP A 31 3.48 -8.41 -2.15
C ASP A 31 3.92 -8.00 -0.74
N THR A 32 3.44 -6.85 -0.26
CA THR A 32 3.74 -6.39 1.10
C THR A 32 3.24 -7.38 2.16
N LYS A 33 2.04 -7.94 1.99
CA LYS A 33 1.52 -9.01 2.87
C LYS A 33 2.43 -10.25 2.83
N ALA A 34 2.91 -10.63 1.64
CA ALA A 34 3.82 -11.77 1.50
C ALA A 34 5.14 -11.52 2.23
N ASP A 35 5.74 -10.34 2.10
CA ASP A 35 6.97 -9.96 2.79
C ASP A 35 6.82 -10.01 4.32
N MET A 36 5.72 -9.46 4.85
CA MET A 36 5.39 -9.56 6.28
C MET A 36 5.27 -11.01 6.74
N LEU A 37 4.64 -11.89 5.95
CA LEU A 37 4.52 -13.30 6.30
C LEU A 37 5.87 -14.02 6.33
N VAL A 38 6.77 -13.70 5.40
CA VAL A 38 8.13 -14.26 5.40
C VAL A 38 8.90 -13.80 6.63
N LEU A 39 8.86 -12.51 6.97
CA LEU A 39 9.50 -11.97 8.18
C LEU A 39 8.95 -12.59 9.46
N LYS A 40 7.62 -12.79 9.53
CA LYS A 40 6.99 -13.49 10.65
C LYS A 40 7.52 -14.91 10.79
N ARG A 41 7.68 -15.64 9.67
CA ARG A 41 8.24 -16.99 9.65
C ARG A 41 9.70 -17.03 10.11
N GLU A 42 10.47 -15.98 9.83
CA GLU A 42 11.86 -15.83 10.26
C GLU A 42 12.00 -15.37 11.73
N ASN A 43 10.88 -15.24 12.46
CA ASN A 43 10.82 -14.74 13.85
C ASN A 43 11.35 -13.32 14.03
N PHE A 44 11.25 -12.48 12.99
CA PHE A 44 11.45 -11.04 13.12
C PHE A 44 10.37 -10.43 14.04
N ASP A 45 10.71 -9.41 14.83
CA ASP A 45 9.87 -8.80 15.89
C ASP A 45 8.37 -8.79 15.57
N VAL A 46 7.66 -9.76 16.15
CA VAL A 46 6.27 -10.11 15.77
C VAL A 46 5.27 -9.04 16.19
N SER A 47 5.60 -8.25 17.22
CA SER A 47 4.66 -7.30 17.83
C SER A 47 4.30 -6.14 16.90
N ILE A 48 5.30 -5.51 16.29
CA ILE A 48 5.14 -4.43 15.30
C ILE A 48 4.54 -4.99 14.01
N LEU A 49 4.94 -6.20 13.63
CA LEU A 49 4.50 -6.84 12.40
C LEU A 49 2.99 -7.10 12.38
N GLU A 50 2.40 -7.57 13.48
CA GLU A 50 0.95 -7.80 13.55
C GLU A 50 0.14 -6.50 13.49
N GLN A 51 0.65 -5.43 14.12
CA GLN A 51 0.02 -4.11 14.04
C GLN A 51 0.03 -3.57 12.61
N ASP A 52 1.16 -3.70 11.91
CA ASP A 52 1.30 -3.21 10.54
C ASP A 52 0.54 -4.05 9.52
N MET A 53 0.44 -5.37 9.71
CA MET A 53 -0.45 -6.23 8.91
C MET A 53 -1.91 -5.77 9.04
N TYR A 54 -2.35 -5.45 10.26
CA TYR A 54 -3.69 -4.91 10.48
C TYR A 54 -3.86 -3.54 9.82
N ARG A 55 -2.84 -2.66 9.92
CA ARG A 55 -2.86 -1.35 9.25
C ARG A 55 -2.96 -1.49 7.73
N LEU A 56 -2.20 -2.40 7.12
CA LEU A 56 -2.27 -2.66 5.68
C LEU A 56 -3.67 -3.10 5.26
N HIS A 57 -4.31 -3.98 6.04
CA HIS A 57 -5.69 -4.39 5.76
C HIS A 57 -6.69 -3.23 5.88
N GLN A 58 -6.51 -2.32 6.84
CA GLN A 58 -7.35 -1.12 6.95
C GLN A 58 -7.17 -0.20 5.74
N LEU A 59 -5.91 0.04 5.32
CA LEU A 59 -5.60 0.88 4.16
C LEU A 59 -6.17 0.29 2.86
N ASP A 60 -6.06 -1.03 2.66
CA ASP A 60 -6.64 -1.77 1.55
C ASP A 60 -8.18 -1.55 1.46
N ASN A 61 -8.88 -1.76 2.57
CA ASN A 61 -10.33 -1.52 2.64
C ASN A 61 -10.70 -0.04 2.42
N GLU A 62 -9.91 0.89 2.98
CA GLU A 62 -10.15 2.33 2.85
C GLU A 62 -9.97 2.77 1.40
N TYR A 63 -8.91 2.31 0.74
CA TYR A 63 -8.67 2.54 -0.69
C TYR A 63 -9.84 2.08 -1.54
N LEU A 64 -10.28 0.81 -1.39
CA LEU A 64 -11.40 0.26 -2.15
C LEU A 64 -12.72 1.03 -1.92
N SER A 65 -12.87 1.66 -0.75
CA SER A 65 -14.05 2.47 -0.45
C SER A 65 -14.03 3.85 -1.13
N LEU A 66 -12.84 4.34 -1.50
CA LEU A 66 -12.56 5.69 -1.99
C LEU A 66 -12.20 5.75 -3.48
N CYS A 67 -11.65 4.68 -4.07
CA CYS A 67 -11.07 4.71 -5.42
C CYS A 67 -12.05 5.15 -6.52
N GLU A 68 -13.35 4.98 -6.32
CA GLU A 68 -14.42 5.44 -7.23
C GLU A 68 -15.14 6.72 -6.75
N LYS A 69 -14.86 7.22 -5.54
CA LYS A 69 -15.65 8.27 -4.87
C LYS A 69 -14.86 9.53 -4.55
N ASP A 70 -13.61 9.38 -4.11
CA ASP A 70 -12.75 10.46 -3.67
C ASP A 70 -11.30 10.13 -4.03
N HIS A 71 -10.94 10.45 -5.28
CA HIS A 71 -9.65 10.05 -5.85
C HIS A 71 -8.47 10.75 -5.17
N VAL A 72 -8.67 11.95 -4.62
CA VAL A 72 -7.61 12.67 -3.89
C VAL A 72 -7.27 11.90 -2.61
N LYS A 73 -8.28 11.54 -1.81
CA LYS A 73 -8.05 10.71 -0.63
C LYS A 73 -7.56 9.31 -1.01
N ALA A 74 -8.06 8.72 -2.08
CA ALA A 74 -7.57 7.43 -2.53
C ALA A 74 -6.05 7.46 -2.80
N VAL A 75 -5.52 8.51 -3.43
CA VAL A 75 -4.08 8.69 -3.64
C VAL A 75 -3.31 8.87 -2.32
N ASP A 76 -3.88 9.55 -1.32
CA ASP A 76 -3.26 9.63 0.01
C ASP A 76 -3.21 8.27 0.72
N ILE A 77 -4.17 7.37 0.44
CA ILE A 77 -4.11 5.98 0.90
C ILE A 77 -3.04 5.19 0.15
N ILE A 78 -2.94 5.36 -1.18
CA ILE A 78 -1.88 4.71 -1.98
C ILE A 78 -0.49 5.08 -1.45
N GLU A 79 -0.26 6.36 -1.12
CA GLU A 79 1.02 6.79 -0.54
C GLU A 79 1.35 6.03 0.76
N GLN A 80 0.37 5.88 1.66
CA GLN A 80 0.57 5.15 2.91
C GLN A 80 0.81 3.64 2.68
N ILE A 81 0.17 3.05 1.66
CA ILE A 81 0.45 1.68 1.24
C ILE A 81 1.90 1.57 0.76
N TYR A 82 2.37 2.51 -0.07
CA TYR A 82 3.74 2.52 -0.58
C TYR A 82 4.78 2.74 0.52
N GLU A 83 4.49 3.56 1.53
CA GLU A 83 5.37 3.73 2.69
C GLU A 83 5.54 2.43 3.48
N LEU A 84 4.44 1.68 3.65
CA LEU A 84 4.48 0.39 4.32
C LEU A 84 5.21 -0.66 3.47
N SER A 85 4.94 -0.68 2.16
CA SER A 85 5.64 -1.54 1.20
C SER A 85 7.15 -1.31 1.22
N ASP A 86 7.60 -0.06 1.08
CA ASP A 86 9.02 0.32 1.11
C ASP A 86 9.70 -0.05 2.43
N LYS A 87 9.00 0.08 3.56
CA LYS A 87 9.51 -0.39 4.87
C LYS A 87 9.81 -1.89 4.84
N TYR A 88 8.87 -2.69 4.34
CA TYR A 88 8.98 -4.15 4.41
C TYR A 88 9.87 -4.76 3.33
N ASP A 89 9.91 -4.16 2.14
CA ASP A 89 10.89 -4.49 1.09
C ASP A 89 12.32 -4.30 1.59
N LYS A 90 12.63 -3.14 2.20
CA LYS A 90 13.94 -2.87 2.81
C LYS A 90 14.30 -3.85 3.92
N LEU A 91 13.34 -4.21 4.77
CA LEU A 91 13.55 -5.20 5.82
C LEU A 91 13.89 -6.56 5.24
N ARG A 92 13.17 -7.00 4.19
CA ARG A 92 13.43 -8.26 3.48
C ARG A 92 14.78 -8.27 2.78
N MET A 93 15.19 -7.16 2.18
CA MET A 93 16.52 -7.04 1.55
C MET A 93 17.68 -6.99 2.57
N SER A 94 17.38 -6.75 3.84
CA SER A 94 18.38 -6.64 4.91
C SER A 94 18.67 -7.97 5.64
N ILE A 95 18.00 -9.06 5.24
CA ILE A 95 18.15 -10.42 5.79
C ILE A 95 18.90 -11.30 4.78
#